data_AF-A0A818TX17-F1
#
_entry.id   AF-A0A818TX17-F1
#
_cell.length_a   1.000
_cell.length_b   1.000
_cell.length_c   1.000
_cell.angle_alpha   90.00
_cell.angle_beta   90.00
_cell.angle_gamma   90.00
#
_symmetry.space_group_name_H-M   'P 1'
#
loop_
_entity.id
_entity.type
_entity.pdbx_description
1 polymer ?
#
loop_
_entity_poly.entity_id
_entity_poly.type
_entity_poly.pdbx_seq_one_letter_code
_entity_poly.pdbx_strand_id
1 'polypeptide(L)'
;MSADDNNKIHLPTKLFNCQEVKKRMHEILHDHLHSEQYDLSRCNFLAKNLSNIIKDSLKILDYERYKFIVQIVIVQQNDESFKMISRSYWDSETDKFAQSIYINQFLICVATTFAIFYY
;
A
#
# COMPACT_ATOMS: atom_id res chain seq x y z
N MET A 1 -18.84 40.71 -9.18
CA MET A 1 -17.58 40.03 -8.82
C MET A 1 -17.80 39.43 -7.43
N SER A 2 -18.49 38.29 -7.39
CA SER A 2 -18.96 37.67 -6.14
C SER A 2 -17.84 36.85 -5.51
N ALA A 3 -17.56 37.15 -4.24
CA ALA A 3 -16.45 36.64 -3.46
C ALA A 3 -16.73 35.27 -2.80
N ASP A 4 -17.31 34.31 -3.54
CA ASP A 4 -17.74 33.01 -2.99
C ASP A 4 -17.15 31.77 -3.68
N ASP A 5 -16.26 31.90 -4.67
CA ASP A 5 -15.65 30.73 -5.34
C ASP A 5 -14.38 30.20 -4.64
N ASN A 6 -13.91 30.85 -3.57
CA ASN A 6 -12.66 30.47 -2.89
C ASN A 6 -12.83 29.39 -1.79
N ASN A 7 -14.03 28.82 -1.61
CA ASN A 7 -14.29 27.86 -0.52
C ASN A 7 -15.03 26.59 -0.98
N LYS A 8 -14.77 26.12 -2.20
CA LYS A 8 -15.24 24.79 -2.64
C LYS A 8 -14.32 23.72 -2.05
N ILE A 9 -14.88 22.88 -1.17
CA ILE A 9 -14.24 21.64 -0.74
C ILE A 9 -13.98 20.81 -2.00
N HIS A 10 -12.72 20.66 -2.35
CA HIS A 10 -12.28 19.87 -3.50
C HIS A 10 -12.41 18.39 -3.14
N LEU A 11 -13.54 17.79 -3.48
CA LEU A 11 -13.77 16.36 -3.37
C LEU A 11 -12.92 15.60 -4.41
N PRO A 12 -12.52 14.34 -4.11
CA PRO A 12 -11.77 13.53 -5.06
C PRO A 12 -12.58 13.28 -6.33
N THR A 13 -12.01 13.64 -7.47
CA THR A 13 -12.53 13.27 -8.80
C THR A 13 -12.50 11.74 -9.00
N LYS A 14 -11.48 11.09 -8.41
CA LYS A 14 -11.28 9.64 -8.44
C LYS A 14 -11.01 9.13 -7.03
N LEU A 15 -11.92 8.30 -6.50
CA LEU A 15 -11.74 7.64 -5.21
C LEU A 15 -10.74 6.48 -5.30
N PHE A 16 -9.95 6.30 -4.25
CA PHE A 16 -9.01 5.17 -4.14
C PHE A 16 -9.72 3.81 -4.27
N ASN A 17 -9.33 3.01 -5.28
CA ASN A 17 -9.87 1.68 -5.49
C ASN A 17 -9.03 0.60 -4.80
N CYS A 18 -9.51 0.12 -3.66
CA CYS A 18 -8.80 -0.90 -2.87
C CYS A 18 -8.54 -2.21 -3.64
N GLN A 19 -9.45 -2.62 -4.53
CA GLN A 19 -9.33 -3.88 -5.26
C GLN A 19 -8.26 -3.79 -6.35
N GLU A 20 -8.27 -2.69 -7.12
CA GLU A 20 -7.24 -2.41 -8.14
C GLU A 20 -5.84 -2.37 -7.50
N VAL A 21 -5.71 -1.65 -6.39
CA VAL A 21 -4.43 -1.51 -5.70
C VAL A 21 -3.99 -2.82 -5.04
N LYS A 22 -4.91 -3.59 -4.46
CA LYS A 22 -4.60 -4.93 -3.93
C LYS A 22 -4.06 -5.85 -5.02
N LYS A 23 -4.71 -5.88 -6.19
CA LYS A 23 -4.27 -6.71 -7.32
C LYS A 23 -2.87 -6.32 -7.78
N ARG A 24 -2.63 -5.02 -8.00
CA ARG A 24 -1.33 -4.49 -8.42
C ARG A 24 -0.21 -4.80 -7.41
N MET A 25 -0.48 -4.64 -6.11
CA MET A 25 0.46 -5.04 -5.07
C MET A 25 0.76 -6.54 -5.12
N HIS A 26 -0.27 -7.38 -5.30
CA HIS A 26 -0.07 -8.84 -5.37
C HIS A 26 0.81 -9.27 -6.55
N GLU A 27 0.61 -8.67 -7.73
CA GLU A 27 1.44 -8.91 -8.92
C GLU A 27 2.90 -8.53 -8.64
N ILE A 28 3.14 -7.32 -8.11
CA ILE A 28 4.50 -6.87 -7.73
C ILE A 28 5.15 -7.81 -6.72
N LEU A 29 4.41 -8.22 -5.68
CA LEU A 29 4.93 -9.16 -4.69
C LEU A 29 5.29 -10.50 -5.31
N HIS A 30 4.42 -11.05 -6.16
CA HIS A 30 4.67 -12.30 -6.86
C HIS A 30 5.94 -12.24 -7.72
N ASP A 31 6.05 -11.20 -8.56
CA ASP A 31 7.18 -11.05 -9.50
C ASP A 31 8.53 -10.96 -8.78
N HIS A 32 8.56 -10.39 -7.58
CA HIS A 32 9.79 -10.18 -6.83
C HIS A 32 10.09 -11.26 -5.79
N LEU A 33 9.08 -11.99 -5.30
CA LEU A 33 9.24 -12.90 -4.16
C LEU A 33 9.06 -14.38 -4.50
N HIS A 34 8.59 -14.74 -5.69
CA HIS A 34 8.35 -16.14 -6.05
C HIS A 34 9.59 -17.03 -5.96
N SER A 35 10.78 -16.49 -6.19
CA SER A 35 12.06 -17.20 -6.09
C SER A 35 12.92 -16.77 -4.90
N GLU A 36 12.46 -15.86 -4.05
CA GLU A 36 13.25 -15.36 -2.92
C GLU A 36 13.16 -16.30 -1.72
N GLN A 37 14.32 -16.57 -1.12
CA GLN A 37 14.43 -17.23 0.18
C GLN A 37 14.54 -16.19 1.29
N TYR A 38 14.12 -16.56 2.51
CA TYR A 38 14.27 -15.67 3.66
C TYR A 38 15.75 -15.51 4.04
N ASP A 39 16.23 -14.28 4.05
CA ASP A 39 17.55 -13.89 4.54
C ASP A 39 17.43 -12.57 5.32
N LEU A 40 17.74 -12.63 6.62
CA LEU A 40 17.66 -11.50 7.54
C LEU A 40 18.44 -10.27 7.03
N SER A 41 19.60 -10.48 6.40
CA SER A 41 20.44 -9.39 5.89
C SER A 41 19.82 -8.68 4.68
N ARG A 42 18.99 -9.41 3.89
CA ARG A 42 18.34 -8.91 2.68
C ARG A 42 16.94 -8.35 2.93
N CYS A 43 16.25 -8.78 3.99
CA CYS A 43 14.87 -8.36 4.29
C CYS A 43 14.69 -6.83 4.34
N ASN A 44 15.63 -6.10 4.94
CA ASN A 44 15.58 -4.64 4.99
C ASN A 44 15.64 -4.00 3.59
N PHE A 45 16.50 -4.53 2.73
CA PHE A 45 16.61 -4.07 1.35
C PHE A 45 15.35 -4.41 0.56
N LEU A 46 14.88 -5.65 0.63
CA LEU A 46 13.67 -6.11 -0.05
C LEU A 46 12.45 -5.29 0.36
N ALA A 47 12.23 -5.07 1.65
CA ALA A 47 11.10 -4.28 2.14
C ALA A 47 11.14 -2.83 1.64
N LYS A 48 12.33 -2.20 1.63
CA LYS A 48 12.51 -0.84 1.09
C LYS A 48 12.32 -0.79 -0.42
N ASN A 49 12.82 -1.78 -1.15
CA ASN A 49 12.70 -1.85 -2.60
C ASN A 49 11.23 -2.02 -3.01
N LEU A 50 10.54 -2.99 -2.41
CA LEU A 50 9.12 -3.26 -2.66
C LEU A 50 8.24 -2.07 -2.30
N SER A 51 8.51 -1.37 -1.19
CA SER A 51 7.72 -0.21 -0.81
C SER A 51 7.84 0.93 -1.84
N ASN A 52 9.03 1.15 -2.39
CA ASN A 52 9.26 2.12 -3.45
C ASN A 52 8.58 1.70 -4.77
N ILE A 53 8.76 0.46 -5.21
CA ILE A 53 8.16 -0.07 -6.45
C ILE A 53 6.64 0.05 -6.38
N ILE A 54 6.02 -0.39 -5.29
CA ILE A 54 4.57 -0.25 -5.09
C ILE A 54 4.18 1.22 -5.11
N LYS A 55 4.85 2.08 -4.32
CA LYS A 55 4.53 3.51 -4.27
C LYS A 55 4.61 4.17 -5.64
N ASP A 56 5.63 3.87 -6.43
CA ASP A 56 5.80 4.41 -7.78
C ASP A 56 4.75 3.86 -8.75
N SER A 57 4.39 2.58 -8.62
CA SER A 57 3.30 1.99 -9.41
C SER A 57 1.94 2.66 -9.16
N LEU A 58 1.70 3.19 -7.95
CA LEU A 58 0.46 3.87 -7.58
C LEU A 58 0.39 5.31 -8.11
N LYS A 59 1.54 5.98 -8.29
CA LYS A 59 1.59 7.32 -8.90
C LYS A 59 1.06 7.33 -10.32
N ILE A 60 1.13 6.20 -11.02
CA ILE A 60 0.66 6.04 -12.41
C ILE A 60 -0.88 5.92 -12.47
N LEU A 61 -1.55 5.66 -11.35
CA LEU A 61 -3.00 5.47 -11.30
C LEU A 61 -3.81 6.78 -11.26
N ASP A 62 -3.15 7.94 -11.33
CA ASP A 62 -3.79 9.26 -11.43
C ASP A 62 -4.81 9.54 -10.31
N TYR A 63 -4.46 9.12 -9.09
CA TYR A 63 -5.20 9.48 -7.88
C TYR A 63 -4.78 10.89 -7.44
N GLU A 64 -5.48 11.89 -7.95
CA GLU A 64 -5.23 13.27 -7.58
C GLU A 64 -5.46 13.51 -6.08
N ARG A 65 -4.56 14.29 -5.48
CA ARG A 65 -4.61 14.70 -4.07
C ARG A 65 -4.55 13.58 -3.03
N TYR A 66 -4.02 12.41 -3.41
CA TYR A 66 -3.73 11.34 -2.46
C TYR A 66 -2.24 11.30 -2.08
N LYS A 67 -1.97 11.22 -0.79
CA LYS A 67 -0.67 10.84 -0.24
C LYS A 67 -0.68 9.34 0.05
N PHE A 68 0.30 8.62 -0.50
CA PHE A 68 0.46 7.19 -0.31
C PHE A 68 1.53 6.86 0.74
N ILE A 69 1.15 6.03 1.70
CA ILE A 69 2.05 5.37 2.65
C ILE A 69 2.04 3.88 2.32
N VAL A 70 3.21 3.32 2.02
CA VAL A 70 3.35 1.88 1.73
C VAL A 70 4.20 1.25 2.83
N GLN A 71 3.60 0.31 3.55
CA GLN A 71 4.27 -0.50 4.55
C GLN A 71 4.49 -1.91 4.02
N ILE A 72 5.73 -2.40 4.13
CA ILE A 72 6.10 -3.77 3.80
C ILE A 72 6.59 -4.46 5.06
N VAL A 73 6.00 -5.59 5.38
CA VAL A 73 6.42 -6.47 6.49
C VAL A 73 6.79 -7.81 5.88
N ILE A 74 8.03 -8.24 6.08
CA ILE A 74 8.53 -9.56 5.67
C ILE A 74 8.78 -10.36 6.94
N VAL A 75 8.21 -11.56 7.01
CA VAL A 75 8.33 -12.49 8.12
C VAL A 75 8.84 -13.82 7.56
N GLN A 76 9.66 -14.53 8.33
CA GLN A 76 10.06 -15.88 7.97
C GLN A 76 8.83 -16.81 8.01
N GLN A 77 8.67 -17.65 6.99
CA GLN A 77 7.63 -18.66 6.96
C GLN A 77 8.11 -19.90 7.71
N ASN A 78 7.72 -19.99 8.97
CA ASN A 78 7.85 -21.17 9.80
C ASN A 78 6.46 -21.59 10.26
N ASP A 79 6.34 -22.69 11.01
CA ASP A 79 5.07 -23.13 11.62
C ASP A 79 4.61 -22.24 12.80
N GLU A 80 4.95 -20.94 12.76
CA GLU A 80 4.62 -19.94 13.76
C GLU A 80 3.54 -18.99 13.25
N SER A 81 2.62 -18.60 14.15
CA SER A 81 1.57 -17.64 13.83
C SER A 81 2.03 -16.21 14.12
N PHE A 82 1.69 -15.27 13.25
CA PHE A 82 1.82 -13.83 13.52
C PHE A 82 0.49 -13.11 13.27
N LYS A 83 0.31 -11.96 13.94
CA LYS A 83 -0.88 -11.12 13.78
C LYS A 83 -0.45 -9.68 13.46
N MET A 84 -0.96 -9.14 12.36
CA MET A 84 -0.77 -7.74 11.99
C MET A 84 -2.09 -6.98 12.13
N ILE A 85 -2.05 -5.82 12.78
CA ILE A 85 -3.21 -4.94 12.98
C ILE A 85 -2.78 -3.51 12.71
N SER A 86 -3.59 -2.76 11.97
CA SER A 86 -3.48 -1.31 11.82
C SER A 86 -4.72 -0.63 12.38
N ARG A 87 -4.54 0.53 13.03
CA ARG A 87 -5.63 1.41 13.45
C ARG A 87 -5.43 2.77 12.82
N SER A 88 -6.50 3.36 12.29
CA SER A 88 -6.47 4.66 11.62
C SER A 88 -7.59 5.54 12.16
N TYR A 89 -7.30 6.83 12.27
CA TYR A 89 -8.28 7.88 12.52
C TYR A 89 -8.20 8.86 11.36
N TRP A 90 -9.19 8.79 10.47
CA TRP A 90 -9.14 9.33 9.13
C TRP A 90 -10.55 9.54 8.58
N ASP A 91 -10.68 10.20 7.43
CA ASP A 91 -11.96 10.45 6.80
C ASP A 91 -12.48 9.16 6.13
N SER A 92 -13.60 8.62 6.61
CA SER A 92 -14.15 7.37 6.10
C SER A 92 -14.65 7.44 4.65
N GLU A 93 -14.92 8.64 4.13
CA GLU A 93 -15.40 8.83 2.77
C GLU A 93 -14.25 8.79 1.77
N THR A 94 -13.15 9.49 2.07
CA THR A 94 -12.05 9.73 1.13
C THR A 94 -10.81 8.88 1.40
N ASP A 95 -10.46 8.62 2.66
CA ASP A 95 -9.28 7.87 3.07
C ASP A 95 -9.56 6.36 3.07
N LYS A 96 -8.62 5.58 2.51
CA LYS A 96 -8.77 4.13 2.34
C LYS A 96 -7.43 3.41 2.49
N PHE A 97 -7.49 2.09 2.69
CA PHE A 97 -6.31 1.22 2.62
C PHE A 97 -6.59 -0.01 1.79
N ALA A 98 -5.52 -0.59 1.26
CA ALA A 98 -5.51 -1.90 0.64
C ALA A 98 -4.41 -2.74 1.26
N GLN A 99 -4.65 -4.04 1.41
CA GLN A 99 -3.67 -5.00 1.90
C GLN A 99 -3.55 -6.18 0.92
N SER A 100 -2.32 -6.56 0.62
CA SER A 100 -1.98 -7.78 -0.10
C SER A 100 -1.04 -8.63 0.76
N ILE A 101 -1.30 -9.93 0.80
CA ILE A 101 -0.49 -10.92 1.49
C ILE A 101 0.06 -11.87 0.43
N TYR A 102 1.37 -12.08 0.46
CA TYR A 102 2.09 -13.04 -0.38
C TYR A 102 2.80 -14.05 0.50
N ILE A 103 2.78 -15.31 0.09
CA ILE A 103 3.27 -16.46 0.85
C ILE A 103 4.02 -17.35 -0.12
N ASN A 104 5.28 -17.66 0.16
CA ASN A 104 6.03 -18.72 -0.51
C ASN A 104 6.52 -19.75 0.51
N GLN A 105 7.41 -20.66 0.12
CA GLN A 105 7.93 -21.69 1.04
C GLN A 105 8.75 -21.13 2.21
N PHE A 106 9.38 -19.96 2.06
CA PHE A 106 10.39 -19.45 3.00
C PHE A 106 9.98 -18.18 3.73
N LEU A 107 9.05 -17.39 3.18
CA LEU A 107 8.64 -16.10 3.75
C LEU A 107 7.16 -15.77 3.50
N ILE A 108 6.67 -14.90 4.37
CA ILE A 108 5.39 -14.22 4.26
C ILE A 108 5.67 -12.73 4.11
N CYS A 109 5.06 -12.09 3.12
CA CYS A 109 5.15 -10.65 2.91
C CYS A 109 3.75 -10.02 2.96
N VAL A 110 3.57 -9.06 3.85
CA VAL A 110 2.36 -8.25 3.94
C VAL A 110 2.66 -6.84 3.43
N ALA A 111 2.02 -6.47 2.33
CA ALA A 111 2.04 -5.12 1.80
C ALA A 111 0.74 -4.39 2.17
N THR A 112 0.85 -3.26 2.84
CA THR A 112 -0.29 -2.40 3.19
C THR A 112 -0.07 -1.00 2.63
N THR A 113 -0.99 -0.55 1.80
CA THR A 113 -1.00 0.83 1.29
C THR A 113 -2.11 1.60 1.97
N PHE A 114 -1.79 2.75 2.56
CA PHE A 114 -2.75 3.74 3.03
C PHE A 114 -2.77 4.90 2.04
N ALA A 115 -3.98 5.30 1.64
CA ALA A 115 -4.23 6.43 0.77
C ALA A 115 -4.96 7.51 1.58
N ILE A 116 -4.28 8.63 1.80
CA ILE A 116 -4.78 9.76 2.59
C ILE A 116 -5.05 10.93 1.65
N PHE A 117 -6.29 11.36 1.56
CA PHE A 117 -6.70 12.53 0.81
C PHE A 117 -6.29 13.80 1.55
N TYR A 118 -5.74 14.79 0.84
CA TYR A 118 -5.46 16.10 1.43
C TYR A 118 -6.40 17.15 0.86
N TYR A 119 -7.11 17.84 1.77
CA TYR A 119 -8.14 18.85 1.49
C TYR A 119 -7.60 20.19 0.99
#